data_AF-A0A933Q3T2-F1
#
_entry.id   AF-A0A933Q3T2-F1
#
_cell.length_a   1.000
_cell.length_b   1.000
_cell.length_c   1.000
_cell.angle_alpha   90.00
_cell.angle_beta   90.00
_cell.angle_gamma   90.00
#
_symmetry.space_group_name_H-M   'P 1'
#
loop_
_entity.id
_entity.type
_entity.pdbx_description
1 polymer ?
#
loop_
_entity_poly.entity_id
_entity_poly.type
_entity_poly.pdbx_seq_one_letter_code
_entity_poly.pdbx_strand_id
1 'polypeptide(L)'
;MFFRYGLREIARGIHPDSKEWRVSGDRSDLERGSPAEELGPVPSLGPWPLEEQRRLNAVLAPASLADIANACPFPDWLGYLGLGLHYCGDAEAESRALTSAWIPRLVVMLPPYSPSADCLRCVADDSNKVLTWRMLEQVEAALTRA
;
A
#
# COMPACT_ATOMS: atom_id res chain seq x y z
N MET A 1 -1.44 15.39 -7.48
CA MET A 1 -1.61 14.39 -6.40
C MET A 1 -2.70 13.38 -6.80
N PHE A 2 -2.43 12.60 -7.84
CA PHE A 2 -3.39 11.67 -8.47
C PHE A 2 -3.37 10.26 -7.85
N PHE A 3 -2.29 9.92 -7.13
CA PHE A 3 -2.07 8.59 -6.58
C PHE A 3 -3.20 8.10 -5.64
N ARG A 4 -3.71 9.01 -4.80
CA ARG A 4 -4.84 8.75 -3.88
C ARG A 4 -6.10 8.32 -4.64
N TYR A 5 -6.35 8.94 -5.79
CA TYR A 5 -7.47 8.60 -6.64
C TYR A 5 -7.25 7.26 -7.35
N GLY A 6 -6.00 6.95 -7.73
CA GLY A 6 -5.64 5.64 -8.28
C GLY A 6 -5.93 4.50 -7.30
N LEU A 7 -5.50 4.63 -6.04
CA LEU A 7 -5.83 3.65 -4.99
C LEU A 7 -7.35 3.49 -4.79
N ARG A 8 -8.13 4.55 -5.00
CA ARG A 8 -9.58 4.53 -4.84
C ARG A 8 -10.27 3.80 -5.98
N GLU A 9 -9.80 3.98 -7.21
CA GLU A 9 -10.26 3.21 -8.37
C GLU A 9 -9.91 1.73 -8.22
N ILE A 10 -8.70 1.43 -7.72
CA ILE A 10 -8.28 0.06 -7.40
C ILE A 10 -9.20 -0.55 -6.31
N ALA A 11 -9.53 0.20 -5.26
CA ALA A 11 -10.46 -0.24 -4.22
C ALA A 11 -11.90 -0.45 -4.75
N ARG A 12 -12.24 0.11 -5.91
CA ARG A 12 -13.50 -0.15 -6.64
C ARG A 12 -13.40 -1.33 -7.61
N GLY A 13 -12.22 -1.95 -7.72
CA GLY A 13 -11.94 -3.05 -8.64
C GLY A 13 -11.64 -2.60 -10.07
N ILE A 14 -11.35 -1.33 -10.30
CA ILE A 14 -11.04 -0.78 -11.62
C ILE A 14 -9.53 -0.89 -11.84
N HIS A 15 -9.13 -1.61 -12.89
CA HIS A 15 -7.73 -1.78 -13.27
C HIS A 15 -7.17 -0.53 -13.99
N PRO A 16 -5.88 -0.17 -13.82
CA PRO A 16 -5.25 0.95 -14.54
C PRO A 16 -5.39 0.89 -16.07
N ASP A 17 -5.42 -0.31 -16.65
CA ASP A 17 -5.61 -0.50 -18.11
C ASP A 17 -7.08 -0.47 -18.55
N SER A 18 -8.01 -0.31 -17.61
CA SER A 18 -9.44 -0.25 -17.94
C SER A 18 -9.76 1.06 -18.64
N LYS A 19 -10.69 1.01 -19.61
CA LYS A 19 -11.28 2.22 -20.20
C LYS A 19 -12.05 3.06 -19.17
N GLU A 20 -12.46 2.45 -18.07
CA GLU A 20 -13.13 3.09 -16.95
C GLU A 20 -12.16 3.79 -15.98
N TRP A 21 -10.83 3.63 -16.17
CA TRP A 21 -9.82 4.26 -15.33
C TRP A 21 -9.81 5.77 -15.53
N ARG A 22 -10.21 6.52 -14.48
CA ARG A 22 -10.34 7.98 -14.55
C ARG A 22 -9.07 8.75 -14.16
N VAL A 23 -8.04 8.03 -13.72
CA VAL A 23 -6.79 8.60 -13.19
C VAL A 23 -5.70 8.54 -14.26
N SER A 24 -5.99 9.06 -15.46
CA SER A 24 -5.04 9.19 -16.56
C SER A 24 -4.41 10.60 -16.59
N GLY A 25 -3.11 10.65 -16.92
CA GLY A 25 -2.37 11.90 -17.15
C GLY A 25 -2.52 12.46 -18.56
N ASP A 26 -2.92 11.63 -19.53
CA ASP A 26 -3.30 12.09 -20.87
C ASP A 26 -4.75 12.56 -20.80
N ARG A 27 -4.91 13.86 -20.59
CA ARG A 27 -6.18 14.59 -20.47
C ARG A 27 -6.35 15.52 -21.67
N SER A 28 -6.03 15.04 -22.87
CA SER A 28 -6.24 15.79 -24.11
C SER A 28 -7.73 15.93 -24.46
N ASP A 29 -8.59 15.11 -23.86
CA ASP A 29 -10.04 15.23 -23.83
C ASP A 29 -10.49 16.29 -22.81
N LEU A 30 -10.63 17.53 -23.31
CA LEU A 30 -11.12 18.75 -22.63
C LEU A 30 -12.48 18.61 -21.89
N GLU A 31 -13.14 17.45 -21.95
CA GLU A 31 -14.45 17.19 -21.35
C GLU A 31 -14.40 16.43 -20.00
N ARG A 32 -13.28 15.82 -19.62
CA ARG A 32 -13.19 15.12 -18.33
C ARG A 32 -12.85 16.05 -17.18
N GLY A 33 -13.62 15.94 -16.10
CA GLY A 33 -13.43 16.73 -14.89
C GLY A 33 -12.13 16.37 -14.15
N SER A 34 -11.85 17.12 -13.09
CA SER A 34 -10.88 16.67 -12.10
C SER A 34 -11.35 15.35 -11.46
N PRO A 35 -10.45 14.44 -11.04
CA PRO A 35 -10.86 13.20 -10.37
C PRO A 35 -11.65 13.49 -9.09
N ALA A 36 -11.47 14.67 -8.50
CA ALA A 36 -12.25 15.13 -7.35
C ALA A 36 -13.73 15.39 -7.71
N GLU A 37 -14.02 15.88 -8.90
CA GLU A 37 -15.39 16.08 -9.38
C GLU A 37 -16.07 14.75 -9.73
N GLU A 38 -15.32 13.81 -10.32
CA GLU A 38 -15.88 12.53 -10.79
C GLU A 38 -15.98 11.46 -9.69
N LEU A 39 -14.99 11.41 -8.80
CA LEU A 39 -14.88 10.38 -7.76
C LEU A 39 -15.28 10.92 -6.38
N GLY A 40 -15.44 12.22 -6.24
CA GLY A 40 -15.63 12.93 -4.98
C GLY A 40 -14.30 13.25 -4.27
N PRO A 41 -14.34 14.09 -3.23
CA PRO A 41 -13.14 14.45 -2.49
C PRO A 41 -12.55 13.22 -1.79
N VAL A 42 -11.23 13.08 -1.85
CA VAL A 42 -10.49 12.12 -1.02
C VAL A 42 -9.98 12.87 0.22
N PRO A 43 -10.18 12.34 1.43
CA PRO A 43 -9.66 12.96 2.64
C PRO A 43 -8.18 13.30 2.48
N SER A 44 -7.84 14.57 2.63
CA SER A 44 -6.45 15.03 2.54
C SER A 44 -5.64 14.67 3.77
N LEU A 45 -6.32 14.55 4.91
CA LEU A 45 -5.82 14.21 6.23
C LEU A 45 -6.87 13.31 6.90
N GLY A 46 -6.51 12.06 7.17
CA GLY A 46 -7.36 11.10 7.87
C GLY A 46 -7.57 9.78 7.14
N PRO A 47 -7.98 8.74 7.87
CA PRO A 47 -8.26 7.43 7.31
C PRO A 47 -9.41 7.49 6.31
N TRP A 48 -9.38 6.60 5.32
CA TRP A 48 -10.48 6.45 4.36
C TRP A 48 -11.72 5.84 5.01
N PRO A 49 -12.91 5.89 4.38
CA PRO A 49 -14.06 5.13 4.86
C PRO A 49 -13.69 3.66 5.06
N LEU A 50 -14.06 3.06 6.19
CA LEU A 50 -13.63 1.70 6.58
C LEU A 50 -13.90 0.64 5.50
N GLU A 51 -15.04 0.74 4.80
CA GLU A 51 -15.36 -0.13 3.67
C GLU A 51 -14.39 0.02 2.49
N GLU A 52 -13.95 1.24 2.18
CA GLU A 52 -12.93 1.48 1.14
C GLU A 52 -11.57 0.93 1.60
N GLN A 53 -11.22 1.08 2.88
CA GLN A 53 -10.01 0.49 3.47
C GLN A 53 -10.01 -1.05 3.35
N ARG A 54 -11.13 -1.70 3.70
CA ARG A 54 -11.28 -3.16 3.62
C ARG A 54 -11.12 -3.67 2.19
N ARG A 55 -11.72 -2.99 1.21
CA ARG A 55 -11.56 -3.32 -0.21
C ARG A 55 -10.13 -3.15 -0.67
N LEU A 56 -9.48 -2.06 -0.26
CA LEU A 56 -8.09 -1.82 -0.60
C LEU A 56 -7.17 -2.88 0.03
N ASN A 57 -7.39 -3.27 1.29
CA ASN A 57 -6.70 -4.39 1.93
C ASN A 57 -6.85 -5.70 1.14
N ALA A 58 -8.06 -6.00 0.67
CA ALA A 58 -8.32 -7.21 -0.11
C ALA A 58 -7.54 -7.26 -1.44
N VAL A 59 -7.24 -6.10 -2.03
CA VAL A 59 -6.40 -6.00 -3.24
C VAL A 59 -4.91 -6.02 -2.90
N LEU A 60 -4.50 -5.30 -1.85
CA LEU A 60 -3.11 -5.11 -1.48
C LEU A 60 -2.47 -6.35 -0.82
N ALA A 61 -3.20 -7.09 0.02
CA ALA A 61 -2.69 -8.27 0.70
C ALA A 61 -2.14 -9.36 -0.27
N PRO A 62 -2.87 -9.76 -1.33
CA PRO A 62 -2.36 -10.78 -2.26
C PRO A 62 -1.26 -10.25 -3.20
N ALA A 63 -1.03 -8.94 -3.29
CA ALA A 63 -0.07 -8.36 -4.22
C ALA A 63 1.36 -8.86 -3.99
N SER A 64 2.06 -9.17 -5.08
CA SER A 64 3.43 -9.67 -5.06
C SER A 64 4.41 -8.54 -4.77
N LEU A 65 5.02 -8.55 -3.57
CA LEU A 65 6.00 -7.52 -3.20
C LEU A 65 7.24 -7.56 -4.10
N ALA A 66 7.60 -8.73 -4.62
CA ALA A 66 8.69 -8.87 -5.58
C ALA A 66 8.37 -8.17 -6.91
N ASP A 67 7.15 -8.32 -7.43
CA ASP A 67 6.76 -7.65 -8.67
C ASP A 67 6.69 -6.13 -8.49
N ILE A 68 6.19 -5.66 -7.34
CA ILE A 68 6.17 -4.23 -7.00
C ILE A 68 7.61 -3.69 -6.91
N ALA A 69 8.51 -4.40 -6.22
CA ALA A 69 9.91 -4.00 -6.09
C ALA A 69 10.68 -4.03 -7.42
N ASN A 70 10.32 -4.93 -8.34
CA ASN A 70 10.88 -4.99 -9.69
C ASN A 70 10.35 -3.86 -10.60
N ALA A 71 9.07 -3.51 -10.45
CA ALA A 71 8.43 -2.46 -11.24
C ALA A 71 8.78 -1.05 -10.77
N CYS A 72 9.11 -0.88 -9.48
CA CYS A 72 9.44 0.40 -8.87
C CYS A 72 10.83 0.34 -8.21
N PRO A 73 11.84 1.07 -8.73
CA PRO A 73 13.19 1.02 -8.18
C PRO A 73 13.22 1.42 -6.70
N PHE A 74 14.13 0.81 -5.95
CA PHE A 74 14.32 1.11 -4.53
C PHE A 74 14.74 2.59 -4.32
N PRO A 75 14.21 3.28 -3.28
CA PRO A 75 13.31 2.82 -2.21
C PRO A 75 11.81 3.01 -2.50
N ASP A 76 11.43 3.46 -3.69
CA ASP A 76 10.08 3.94 -4.00
C ASP A 76 8.98 2.91 -3.73
N TRP A 77 9.27 1.61 -3.93
CA TRP A 77 8.31 0.55 -3.67
C TRP A 77 7.88 0.45 -2.20
N LEU A 78 8.77 0.71 -1.24
CA LEU A 78 8.42 0.75 0.19
C LEU A 78 7.54 1.97 0.50
N GLY A 79 7.76 3.09 -0.18
CA GLY A 79 6.88 4.26 -0.11
C GLY A 79 5.45 3.92 -0.52
N TYR A 80 5.27 3.16 -1.61
CA TYR A 80 3.94 2.72 -2.05
C TYR A 80 3.25 1.78 -1.06
N LEU A 81 3.99 0.86 -0.42
CA LEU A 81 3.46 0.04 0.66
C LEU A 81 3.06 0.89 1.88
N GLY A 82 3.88 1.89 2.22
CA GLY A 82 3.59 2.84 3.29
C GLY A 82 2.31 3.62 3.06
N LEU A 83 2.02 4.02 1.81
CA LEU A 83 0.76 4.65 1.44
C LEU A 83 -0.43 3.70 1.62
N GLY A 84 -0.28 2.42 1.27
CA GLY A 84 -1.29 1.39 1.54
C GLY A 84 -1.60 1.27 3.03
N LEU A 85 -0.57 1.15 3.87
CA LEU A 85 -0.73 1.09 5.34
C LEU A 85 -1.38 2.35 5.91
N HIS A 86 -1.00 3.52 5.38
CA HIS A 86 -1.56 4.79 5.83
C HIS A 86 -3.07 4.89 5.55
N TYR A 87 -3.52 4.48 4.37
CA TYR A 87 -4.92 4.58 4.00
C TYR A 87 -5.79 3.47 4.61
N CYS A 88 -5.22 2.34 4.99
CA CYS A 88 -5.94 1.18 5.51
C CYS A 88 -5.81 0.95 7.03
N GLY A 89 -5.36 1.94 7.80
CA GLY A 89 -4.97 1.76 9.20
C GLY A 89 -6.03 1.10 10.09
N ASP A 90 -7.31 1.48 9.96
CA ASP A 90 -8.39 0.94 10.80
C ASP A 90 -8.76 -0.49 10.37
N ALA A 91 -8.89 -0.73 9.07
CA ALA A 91 -9.16 -2.08 8.55
C ALA A 91 -8.01 -3.04 8.85
N GLU A 92 -6.78 -2.54 8.84
CA GLU A 92 -5.60 -3.33 9.20
C GLU A 92 -5.55 -3.62 10.71
N ALA A 93 -5.93 -2.67 11.56
CA ALA A 93 -6.05 -2.90 13.00
C ALA A 93 -7.09 -3.99 13.33
N GLU A 94 -8.19 -4.06 12.57
CA GLU A 94 -9.22 -5.09 12.74
C GLU A 94 -8.81 -6.47 12.21
N SER A 95 -8.23 -6.52 11.00
CA SER A 95 -8.07 -7.77 10.24
C SER A 95 -6.65 -8.32 10.19
N ARG A 96 -5.64 -7.48 10.41
CA ARG A 96 -4.21 -7.80 10.21
C ARG A 96 -3.90 -8.36 8.81
N ALA A 97 -4.69 -8.03 7.80
CA ALA A 97 -4.59 -8.65 6.48
C ALA A 97 -3.25 -8.35 5.80
N LEU A 98 -2.80 -7.09 5.84
CA LEU A 98 -1.52 -6.67 5.29
C LEU A 98 -0.36 -7.20 6.12
N THR A 99 -0.46 -7.14 7.45
CA THR A 99 0.55 -7.66 8.39
C THR A 99 0.81 -9.14 8.11
N SER A 100 -0.25 -9.94 8.03
CA SER A 100 -0.15 -11.39 7.83
C SER A 100 0.37 -11.75 6.44
N ALA A 101 0.03 -10.98 5.42
CA ALA A 101 0.43 -11.26 4.04
C ALA A 101 1.84 -10.74 3.70
N TRP A 102 2.21 -9.56 4.20
CA TRP A 102 3.43 -8.87 3.79
C TRP A 102 4.64 -9.23 4.64
N ILE A 103 4.47 -9.39 5.97
CA ILE A 103 5.63 -9.67 6.85
C ILE A 103 6.44 -10.89 6.40
N PRO A 104 5.83 -12.06 6.12
CA PRO A 104 6.59 -13.23 5.70
C PRO A 104 7.40 -12.96 4.42
N ARG A 105 6.85 -12.17 3.49
CA ARG A 105 7.50 -11.80 2.23
C ARG A 105 8.65 -10.82 2.47
N LEU A 106 8.44 -9.79 3.28
CA LEU A 106 9.46 -8.82 3.66
C LEU A 106 10.64 -9.48 4.36
N VAL A 107 10.37 -10.43 5.26
CA VAL A 107 11.41 -11.21 5.97
C VAL A 107 12.30 -12.00 5.00
N VAL A 108 11.72 -12.56 3.93
CA VAL A 108 12.49 -13.29 2.90
C VAL A 108 13.38 -12.36 2.07
N MET A 109 12.96 -11.10 1.87
CA MET A 109 13.72 -10.11 1.11
C MET A 109 14.88 -9.49 1.91
N LEU A 110 14.85 -9.61 3.23
CA LEU A 110 15.86 -9.04 4.11
C LEU A 110 17.09 -9.94 4.25
N PRO A 111 18.28 -9.37 4.56
CA PRO A 111 19.45 -10.16 4.91
C PRO A 111 19.15 -11.11 6.08
N PRO A 112 19.69 -12.35 6.04
CA PRO A 112 19.60 -13.28 7.16
C PRO A 112 20.11 -12.64 8.46
N TYR A 113 19.42 -12.89 9.57
CA TYR A 113 19.77 -12.39 10.90
C TYR A 113 19.79 -10.85 11.06
N SER A 114 19.19 -10.11 10.12
CA SER A 114 19.02 -8.66 10.31
C SER A 114 18.07 -8.37 11.48
N PRO A 115 18.38 -7.38 12.34
CA PRO A 115 17.48 -6.97 13.42
C PRO A 115 16.07 -6.59 12.93
N SER A 116 15.97 -6.05 11.72
CA SER A 116 14.70 -5.73 11.07
C SER A 116 13.87 -7.00 10.80
N ALA A 117 14.49 -8.09 10.36
CA ALA A 117 13.78 -9.36 10.14
C ALA A 117 13.24 -9.94 11.45
N ASP A 118 14.03 -9.87 12.53
CA ASP A 118 13.59 -10.32 13.85
C ASP A 118 12.45 -9.46 14.41
N CYS A 119 12.54 -8.14 14.23
CA CYS A 119 11.47 -7.22 14.61
C CYS A 119 10.15 -7.55 13.88
N LEU A 120 10.20 -7.79 12.58
CA LEU A 120 9.03 -8.17 11.80
C LEU A 120 8.44 -9.51 12.24
N ARG A 121 9.27 -10.52 12.54
CA ARG A 121 8.79 -11.81 13.08
C ARG A 121 8.05 -11.62 14.40
N CYS A 122 8.59 -10.82 15.32
CA CYS A 122 7.90 -10.51 16.58
C CYS A 122 6.54 -9.83 16.39
N VAL A 123 6.36 -9.05 15.31
CA VAL A 123 5.07 -8.43 14.97
C VAL A 123 4.10 -9.45 14.37
N ALA A 124 4.59 -10.37 13.55
CA ALA A 124 3.79 -11.47 13.00
C ALA A 124 3.25 -12.37 14.11
N ASP A 125 4.07 -12.68 15.12
CA ASP A 125 3.72 -13.60 16.22
C ASP A 125 2.79 -12.96 17.27
N ASP A 126 2.75 -11.64 17.35
CA ASP A 126 1.90 -10.90 18.30
C ASP A 126 0.61 -10.42 17.63
N SER A 127 -0.50 -11.08 17.97
CA SER A 127 -1.84 -10.75 17.44
C SER A 127 -2.30 -9.32 17.75
N ASN A 128 -1.67 -8.62 18.68
CA ASN A 128 -2.01 -7.23 19.04
C ASN A 128 -1.18 -6.18 18.27
N LYS A 129 -0.19 -6.59 17.46
CA LYS A 129 0.71 -5.67 16.74
C LYS A 129 0.54 -5.72 15.23
N VAL A 130 0.33 -4.57 14.60
CA VAL A 130 0.28 -4.48 13.13
C VAL A 130 1.59 -3.97 12.54
N LEU A 131 1.81 -4.29 11.26
CA LEU A 131 2.85 -3.67 10.44
C LEU A 131 2.57 -2.17 10.33
N THR A 132 3.60 -1.36 10.55
CA THR A 132 3.50 0.11 10.47
C THR A 132 4.47 0.68 9.44
N TRP A 133 4.19 1.87 8.95
CA TRP A 133 5.09 2.58 8.04
C TRP A 133 6.50 2.76 8.62
N ARG A 134 6.63 3.00 9.94
CA ARG A 134 7.92 3.10 10.65
C ARG A 134 8.74 1.81 10.58
N MET A 135 8.09 0.65 10.53
CA MET A 135 8.79 -0.63 10.33
C MET A 135 9.31 -0.75 8.89
N LEU A 136 8.63 -0.17 7.90
CA LEU A 136 9.14 -0.12 6.53
C LEU A 136 10.42 0.72 6.41
N GLU A 137 10.57 1.79 7.19
CA GLU A 137 11.84 2.54 7.26
C GLU A 137 12.99 1.67 7.78
N GLN A 138 12.71 0.75 8.71
CA GLN A 138 13.71 -0.20 9.21
C GLN A 138 14.06 -1.26 8.17
N VAL A 139 13.09 -1.66 7.34
CA VAL A 139 13.32 -2.53 6.18
C VAL A 139 14.21 -1.81 5.16
N GLU A 140 13.90 -0.56 4.84
CA GLU A 140 14.69 0.27 3.92
C GLU A 140 16.14 0.40 4.38
N ALA A 141 16.33 0.73 5.66
CA ALA A 141 17.67 0.87 6.26
C ALA A 141 18.48 -0.45 6.20
N ALA A 142 17.81 -1.60 6.33
CA ALA A 142 18.46 -2.90 6.25
C ALA A 142 18.81 -3.29 4.81
N LEU A 143 17.95 -2.98 3.84
CA LEU A 143 18.19 -3.25 2.42
C LEU A 143 19.25 -2.34 1.80
N THR A 144 19.36 -1.09 2.27
CA THR A 144 20.37 -0.14 1.77
C THR A 144 21.79 -0.48 2.22
N ARG A 145 21.92 -1.21 3.33
CA ARG A 145 23.20 -1.58 3.94
C ARG A 145 23.66 -3.01 3.59
N ALA A 146 22.85 -3.74 2.83
CA ALA A 146 23.11 -5.11 2.37
C ALA A 146 23.93 -5.10 1.07
#